data_AF-A0A2M8D0G5-F1
#
_entry.id   AF-A0A2M8D0G5-F1
#
_cell.length_a   1.000
_cell.length_b   1.000
_cell.length_c   1.000
_cell.angle_alpha   90.00
_cell.angle_beta   90.00
_cell.angle_gamma   90.00
#
_symmetry.space_group_name_H-M   'P 1'
#
loop_
_entity.id
_entity.type
_entity.pdbx_description
1 polymer ?
#
loop_
_entity_poly.entity_id
_entity_poly.type
_entity_poly.pdbx_seq_one_letter_code
_entity_poly.pdbx_strand_id
1 'polypeptide(L)' 'MVERLINGENSVLVYRDYRGLSQAALSEKSGIRQSLLSEIESGKKTGSVATLKALAQALEVDIDDLV' A
#
# COMPACT_ATOMS: atom_id res chain seq x y z
N MET A 1 -8.56 10.77 4.89
CA MET A 1 -7.54 10.36 3.90
C MET A 1 -6.43 11.41 3.83
N VAL A 2 -6.73 12.62 3.36
CA VAL A 2 -5.74 13.72 3.22
C VAL A 2 -5.00 14.01 4.52
N GLU A 3 -5.70 14.13 5.65
CA GLU A 3 -5.07 14.37 6.97
C GLU A 3 -4.11 13.25 7.37
N ARG A 4 -4.43 11.98 7.07
CA ARG A 4 -3.57 10.83 7.39
C ARG A 4 -2.27 10.86 6.60
N LEU A 5 -2.35 11.16 5.31
CA LEU A 5 -1.19 11.32 4.43
C LEU A 5 -0.30 12.49 4.87
N ILE A 6 -0.90 13.63 5.23
CA ILE A 6 -0.17 14.80 5.74
C ILE A 6 0.52 14.49 7.08
N ASN A 7 -0.09 13.66 7.93
CA ASN A 7 0.49 13.22 9.20
C ASN A 7 1.60 12.17 9.05
N GLY A 8 2.01 11.83 7.82
CA GLY A 8 3.09 10.89 7.54
C GLY A 8 2.70 9.43 7.73
N GLU A 9 1.41 9.12 7.77
CA GLU A 9 0.96 7.73 7.77
C GLU A 9 1.26 7.07 6.42
N ASN A 10 1.54 5.77 6.44
CA ASN A 10 1.94 5.06 5.24
C ASN A 10 0.84 5.11 4.17
N SER A 11 1.21 5.61 2.98
CA SER A 11 0.31 5.80 1.83
C SER A 11 -0.43 4.51 1.44
N VAL A 12 0.28 3.38 1.38
CA VAL A 12 -0.31 2.06 1.04
C VAL A 12 -1.41 1.70 2.04
N LEU A 13 -1.17 1.89 3.34
CA LEU A 13 -2.16 1.61 4.37
C LEU A 13 -3.38 2.53 4.25
N VAL A 14 -3.15 3.82 4.04
CA VAL A 14 -4.23 4.81 3.90
C VAL A 14 -5.13 4.50 2.69
N TYR A 15 -4.53 4.18 1.55
CA TYR A 15 -5.28 3.80 0.35
C TYR A 15 -5.95 2.44 0.50
N ARG A 16 -5.31 1.45 1.13
CA ARG A 16 -5.92 0.14 1.41
C ARG A 16 -7.19 0.29 2.24
N ASP A 17 -7.12 1.04 3.34
CA ASP A 17 -8.27 1.31 4.20
C ASP A 17 -9.37 2.07 3.43
N TYR A 18 -8.99 3.06 2.62
CA TYR A 18 -9.94 3.81 1.80
C TYR A 18 -10.67 2.92 0.78
N ARG A 19 -9.99 1.91 0.21
CA ARG A 19 -10.59 0.89 -0.66
C ARG A 19 -11.36 -0.20 0.10
N GLY A 20 -11.37 -0.17 1.44
CA GLY A 20 -12.02 -1.18 2.27
C GLY A 20 -11.38 -2.57 2.16
N LEU A 21 -10.12 -2.66 1.76
CA LEU A 21 -9.41 -3.94 1.56
C LEU A 21 -8.74 -4.40 2.86
N SER A 22 -8.82 -5.70 3.15
CA SER A 22 -7.95 -6.31 4.15
C SER A 22 -6.53 -6.49 3.59
N GLN A 23 -5.52 -6.67 4.44
CA GLN A 23 -4.16 -6.99 3.98
C GLN A 23 -4.12 -8.29 3.15
N ALA A 24 -4.93 -9.28 3.50
CA ALA A 24 -5.05 -10.52 2.74
C ALA A 24 -5.66 -10.28 1.35
N ALA A 25 -6.72 -9.47 1.25
CA ALA A 25 -7.34 -9.13 -0.02
C ALA A 25 -6.40 -8.32 -0.93
N LEU A 26 -5.67 -7.35 -0.37
CA LEU A 26 -4.67 -6.61 -1.15
C LEU A 26 -3.48 -7.48 -1.57
N SER A 27 -3.06 -8.39 -0.69
CA SER A 27 -2.03 -9.39 -0.99
C SER A 27 -2.42 -10.27 -2.19
N GLU A 28 -3.66 -10.76 -2.20
CA GLU A 28 -4.19 -11.54 -3.32
C GLU A 28 -4.29 -10.71 -4.60
N LYS A 29 -4.85 -9.49 -4.53
CA LYS A 29 -5.04 -8.60 -5.69
C LYS A 29 -3.73 -8.13 -6.32
N SER A 30 -2.70 -7.87 -5.50
CA SER A 30 -1.39 -7.38 -5.95
C SER A 30 -0.38 -8.49 -6.24
N GLY A 31 -0.64 -9.73 -5.83
CA GLY A 31 0.33 -10.82 -5.87
C GLY A 31 1.52 -10.66 -4.91
N ILE A 32 1.47 -9.66 -4.01
CA ILE A 32 2.51 -9.40 -3.00
C ILE A 32 2.19 -10.21 -1.75
N ARG A 33 3.21 -10.84 -1.15
CA ARG A 33 3.04 -11.60 0.10
C ARG A 33 2.52 -10.69 1.21
N GLN A 34 1.51 -11.15 1.96
CA GLN A 34 0.91 -10.40 3.06
C GLN A 34 1.94 -9.95 4.12
N SER A 35 2.97 -10.76 4.39
CA SER A 35 4.07 -10.39 5.31
C SER A 35 4.88 -9.19 4.80
N LEU A 36 5.18 -9.15 3.50
CA LEU A 36 5.87 -8.01 2.89
C LEU A 36 4.98 -6.77 2.88
N LEU A 37 3.68 -6.92 2.60
CA LEU A 37 2.71 -5.84 2.69
C LEU A 37 2.67 -5.24 4.11
N SER A 38 2.65 -6.07 5.15
CA SER A 38 2.70 -5.62 6.56
C SER A 38 4.00 -4.88 6.91
N GLU A 39 5.15 -5.34 6.40
CA GLU A 39 6.42 -4.60 6.54
C GLU A 39 6.40 -3.23 5.85
N ILE A 40 5.69 -3.13 4.72
CA ILE A 40 5.52 -1.86 4.00
C ILE A 40 4.61 -0.91 4.75
N GLU A 41 3.42 -1.38 5.15
CA GLU A 41 2.44 -0.57 5.88
C GLU A 41 2.96 -0.07 7.23
N SER A 42 3.86 -0.83 7.87
CA SER A 42 4.51 -0.42 9.13
C SER A 42 5.75 0.47 8.93
N GLY A 43 6.12 0.79 7.69
CA GLY A 43 7.29 1.62 7.37
C GLY A 43 8.64 0.93 7.58
N LYS A 44 8.66 -0.38 7.87
CA LYS A 44 9.91 -1.16 8.03
C LYS A 44 10.63 -1.35 6.71
N LYS A 45 9.90 -1.37 5.58
CA LYS A 45 10.44 -1.45 4.22
C LYS A 45 9.66 -0.56 3.28
N THR A 46 10.34 0.11 2.37
CA THR A 46 9.69 0.89 1.30
C THR A 46 9.15 0.00 0.16
N GLY A 47 9.62 -1.25 0.07
CA GLY A 47 9.34 -2.13 -1.07
C GLY A 47 10.18 -1.75 -2.30
N SER A 48 10.26 -2.66 -3.28
CA SER A 48 10.90 -2.35 -4.57
C SER A 48 9.95 -1.56 -5.47
N VAL A 49 10.47 -0.89 -6.50
CA VAL A 49 9.63 -0.22 -7.52
C VAL A 49 8.61 -1.19 -8.14
N ALA A 50 9.00 -2.46 -8.38
CA ALA A 50 8.09 -3.48 -8.89
C ALA A 50 6.96 -3.80 -7.88
N THR A 51 7.29 -3.86 -6.59
CA THR A 51 6.32 -4.06 -5.51
C THR A 51 5.34 -2.89 -5.41
N LEU A 52 5.87 -1.65 -5.40
CA LEU A 52 5.04 -0.45 -5.34
C LEU A 52 4.13 -0.33 -6.56
N LYS A 53 4.63 -0.68 -7.76
CA LYS A 53 3.81 -0.71 -8.98
C LYS A 53 2.66 -1.72 -8.90
N ALA A 54 2.92 -2.92 -8.37
CA ALA A 54 1.88 -3.94 -8.19
C ALA A 54 0.82 -3.49 -7.16
N LEU A 55 1.24 -2.84 -6.08
CA LEU A 55 0.34 -2.28 -5.07
C LEU A 55 -0.49 -1.12 -5.64
N ALA A 56 0.13 -0.20 -6.37
CA ALA A 56 -0.55 0.92 -7.03
C ALA A 56 -1.64 0.43 -8.00
N GLN A 57 -1.31 -0.57 -8.83
CA GLN A 57 -2.28 -1.22 -9.73
C GLN A 57 -3.43 -1.87 -8.97
N ALA A 58 -3.15 -2.58 -7.87
CA ALA A 58 -4.19 -3.20 -7.05
C ALA A 58 -5.07 -2.18 -6.31
N LEU A 59 -4.50 -1.04 -5.92
CA LEU A 59 -5.19 0.04 -5.22
C LEU A 59 -5.87 1.04 -6.16
N GLU A 60 -5.66 0.91 -7.47
CA GLU A 60 -6.19 1.82 -8.50
C GLU A 60 -5.79 3.26 -8.21
N VAL A 61 -4.48 3.47 -8.02
CA VAL A 61 -3.82 4.76 -7.81
C VAL A 61 -2.52 4.81 -8.63
N ASP A 62 -1.94 5.99 -8.77
CA ASP A 62 -0.64 6.11 -9.42
C ASP A 62 0.49 5.72 -8.46
N ILE A 63 1.65 5.33 -9.00
CA ILE A 63 2.81 4.99 -8.16
C ILE A 63 3.28 6.19 -7.34
N ASP A 64 3.11 7.40 -7.88
CA ASP A 64 3.44 8.67 -7.23
C ASP A 64 2.59 8.93 -5.99
N ASP A 65 1.42 8.30 -5.86
CA ASP A 65 0.60 8.36 -4.67
C ASP A 65 1.15 7.49 -3.52
N LEU A 66 2.09 6.58 -3.81
CA LEU A 66 2.66 5.63 -2.85
C LEU A 66 4.07 5.98 -2.37
N VAL A 67 4.71 7.01 -2.91
CA VAL A 67 6.09 7.43 -2.61
C VAL A 67 6.18 8.72 -1.80
#